data_AF-A0A2N9GC78-F1
#
_entry.id   AF-A0A2N9GC78-F1
#
_cell.length_a   1.000
_cell.length_b   1.000
_cell.length_c   1.000
_cell.angle_alpha   90.00
_cell.angle_beta   90.00
_cell.angle_gamma   90.00
#
_symmetry.space_group_name_H-M   'P 1'
#
loop_
_entity.id
_entity.type
_entity.pdbx_description
1 polymer ?
#
loop_
_entity_poly.entity_id
_entity_poly.type
_entity_poly.pdbx_seq_one_letter_code
_entity_poly.pdbx_strand_id
1 'polypeptide(L)'
;MAEALVGGAFLSAFLQVLFDRMASREVIEFFSQTKLNNEPLRKLKTTLLLINAVLNDAEEKQITSPAVKEWVNELKDAAYHAQDLVDEVVTDASRYNNLEAGLKIEPK
;
A
#
# COMPACT_ATOMS: atom_id res chain seq x y z
N MET A 1 13.48 3.16 19.43
CA MET A 1 14.55 3.12 18.42
C MET A 1 14.24 4.22 17.43
N ALA A 2 15.02 5.30 17.46
CA ALA A 2 14.73 6.54 16.76
C ALA A 2 15.91 6.86 15.85
N GLU A 3 15.86 6.39 14.60
CA GLU A 3 16.81 6.76 13.53
C GLU A 3 16.12 6.75 12.17
N ALA A 4 15.06 7.55 12.02
CA ALA A 4 14.48 7.87 10.71
C ALA A 4 14.24 9.38 10.63
N LEU A 5 15.32 10.17 10.68
CA LEU A 5 15.27 11.63 10.51
C LEU A 5 16.26 12.14 9.46
N VAL A 6 16.89 11.28 8.66
CA VAL A 6 17.67 11.75 7.50
C VAL A 6 16.71 11.86 6.32
N GLY A 7 16.37 13.10 5.96
CA GLY A 7 15.40 13.43 4.92
C GLY A 7 15.78 12.89 3.55
N GLY A 8 15.20 11.76 3.18
CA GLY A 8 15.52 11.05 1.94
C GLY A 8 14.79 9.72 1.74
N ALA A 9 14.32 9.05 2.81
CA ALA A 9 13.90 7.65 2.72
C ALA A 9 12.61 7.30 3.49
N PHE A 10 11.87 8.28 4.02
CA PHE A 10 10.67 7.96 4.81
C PHE A 10 9.57 7.41 3.91
N LEU A 11 9.33 8.07 2.78
CA LEU A 11 8.33 7.62 1.82
C LEU A 11 8.74 6.31 1.15
N SER A 12 10.01 6.17 0.78
CA SER A 12 10.48 4.93 0.14
C SER A 12 10.30 3.71 1.04
N ALA A 13 10.61 3.84 2.34
CA ALA A 13 10.36 2.78 3.32
C ALA A 13 8.86 2.51 3.51
N PHE A 14 8.03 3.56 3.53
CA PHE A 14 6.58 3.42 3.63
C PHE A 14 5.98 2.68 2.41
N LEU A 15 6.39 3.04 1.19
CA LEU A 15 5.94 2.38 -0.02
C LEU A 15 6.31 0.90 -0.05
N GLN A 16 7.46 0.51 0.50
CA GLN A 16 7.82 -0.91 0.66
C GLN A 16 6.79 -1.66 1.52
N VAL A 17 6.41 -1.10 2.67
CA VAL A 17 5.37 -1.69 3.53
C VAL A 17 4.03 -1.82 2.78
N LEU A 18 3.66 -0.83 1.97
CA LEU A 18 2.46 -0.92 1.13
C LEU A 18 2.56 -1.99 0.05
N PHE A 19 3.73 -2.15 -0.58
CA PHE A 19 3.96 -3.22 -1.55
C PHE A 19 3.83 -4.60 -0.90
N ASP A 20 4.37 -4.78 0.30
CA ASP A 20 4.26 -6.02 1.04
C ASP A 20 2.80 -6.31 1.42
N ARG A 21 2.04 -5.31 1.86
CA ARG A 21 0.60 -5.46 2.13
C ARG A 21 -0.22 -5.80 0.89
N MET A 22 0.03 -5.12 -0.24
CA MET A 22 -0.64 -5.45 -1.51
C MET A 22 -0.26 -6.85 -2.04
N ALA A 23 0.94 -7.33 -1.73
CA ALA A 23 1.41 -8.66 -2.08
C ALA A 23 1.08 -9.72 -1.02
N SER A 24 0.38 -9.33 0.05
CA SER A 24 -0.04 -10.25 1.10
C SER A 24 -0.99 -11.31 0.54
N ARG A 25 -0.95 -12.48 1.16
CA ARG A 25 -1.73 -13.63 0.72
C ARG A 25 -3.23 -13.35 0.81
N GLU A 26 -3.63 -12.66 1.87
CA GLU A 26 -5.00 -12.24 2.17
C GLU A 26 -5.57 -11.39 1.03
N VAL A 27 -4.82 -10.39 0.56
CA VAL A 27 -5.24 -9.52 -0.55
C VAL A 27 -5.31 -10.29 -1.86
N ILE A 28 -4.25 -11.04 -2.19
CA ILE A 28 -4.21 -11.81 -3.45
C ILE A 28 -5.34 -12.84 -3.50
N GLU A 29 -5.54 -13.61 -2.43
CA GLU A 29 -6.61 -14.61 -2.34
C GLU A 29 -7.99 -13.95 -2.40
N PHE A 30 -8.19 -12.80 -1.76
CA PHE A 30 -9.45 -12.08 -1.84
C PHE A 30 -9.81 -11.68 -3.27
N PHE A 31 -8.88 -11.06 -4.02
CA PHE A 31 -9.15 -10.71 -5.41
C PHE A 31 -9.30 -11.96 -6.32
N SER A 32 -8.60 -13.05 -6.03
CA SER A 32 -8.77 -14.33 -6.74
C SER A 32 -10.13 -14.98 -6.47
N GLN A 33 -10.63 -14.96 -5.23
CA GLN A 33 -11.87 -15.63 -4.82
C GLN A 33 -13.12 -14.82 -5.18
N THR A 34 -13.05 -13.48 -5.11
CA THR A 34 -14.19 -12.60 -5.35
C THR A 34 -14.48 -12.33 -6.84
N LYS A 35 -13.68 -12.87 -7.77
CA LYS A 35 -13.67 -12.51 -9.20
C LYS A 35 -13.51 -11.01 -9.45
N LEU A 36 -13.07 -10.24 -8.44
CA LEU A 36 -12.76 -8.83 -8.62
C LEU A 36 -11.61 -8.72 -9.61
N ASN A 37 -11.75 -7.81 -10.56
CA ASN A 37 -10.68 -7.55 -11.51
C ASN A 37 -9.43 -7.13 -10.73
N ASN A 38 -8.32 -7.84 -10.90
CA ASN A 38 -7.02 -7.52 -10.29
C ASN A 38 -6.38 -6.26 -10.91
N GLU A 39 -6.96 -5.73 -11.98
CA GLU A 39 -6.46 -4.57 -12.71
C GLU A 39 -6.28 -3.30 -11.85
N PRO A 40 -7.21 -2.90 -10.96
CA PRO A 40 -7.01 -1.72 -10.10
C PRO A 40 -5.83 -1.89 -9.15
N LEU A 41 -5.70 -3.05 -8.50
CA LEU A 41 -4.58 -3.35 -7.61
C LEU A 41 -3.24 -3.38 -8.37
N ARG A 42 -3.22 -3.96 -9.57
CA ARG A 42 -2.02 -3.95 -10.45
C ARG A 42 -1.66 -2.54 -10.90
N LYS A 43 -2.64 -1.71 -11.27
CA LYS A 43 -2.42 -0.31 -11.65
C LYS A 43 -1.84 0.48 -10.49
N LEU A 44 -2.43 0.35 -9.29
CA LEU A 44 -1.91 0.99 -8.08
C LEU A 44 -0.45 0.59 -7.80
N LYS A 45 -0.15 -0.71 -7.81
CA LYS A 45 1.22 -1.21 -7.64
C LYS A 45 2.19 -0.64 -8.67
N THR A 46 1.78 -0.57 -9.94
CA THR A 46 2.62 -0.07 -11.03
C THR A 46 2.89 1.43 -10.87
N THR A 47 1.86 2.22 -10.57
CA THR A 47 1.97 3.66 -10.34
C THR A 47 2.89 3.96 -9.16
N LEU A 48 2.71 3.28 -8.02
CA LEU A 48 3.56 3.45 -6.85
C LEU A 48 5.03 3.05 -7.12
N LEU A 49 5.28 2.03 -7.95
CA LEU A 49 6.64 1.64 -8.34
C LEU A 49 7.34 2.72 -9.18
N LEU A 50 6.62 3.31 -10.15
CA LEU A 50 7.14 4.42 -10.95
C LEU A 50 7.46 5.63 -10.07
N ILE A 51 6.59 5.92 -9.12
CA ILE A 51 6.79 6.98 -8.14
C ILE A 51 8.01 6.70 -7.27
N ASN A 52 8.14 5.49 -6.72
CA ASN A 52 9.27 5.11 -5.88
C ASN A 52 10.63 5.30 -6.58
N ALA A 53 10.68 5.14 -7.91
CA ALA A 53 11.89 5.36 -8.70
C ALA A 53 12.35 6.83 -8.73
N VAL A 54 11.41 7.78 -8.71
CA VAL A 54 11.72 9.23 -8.69
C VAL A 54 11.75 9.81 -7.27
N LEU A 55 11.32 9.03 -6.29
CA LEU A 55 11.10 9.46 -4.92
C LEU A 55 12.39 9.73 -4.17
N ASN A 56 13.40 8.88 -4.32
CA ASN A 56 14.70 9.08 -3.68
C ASN A 56 15.32 10.42 -4.11
N ASP A 57 15.32 10.70 -5.42
CA ASP A 57 15.81 11.97 -5.97
C ASP A 57 14.98 13.18 -5.49
N ALA A 58 13.68 12.99 -5.29
CA ALA A 58 12.78 14.03 -4.84
C ALA A 58 12.87 14.30 -3.33
N GLU A 59 13.00 13.27 -2.49
CA GLU A 59 13.15 13.41 -1.05
C GLU A 59 14.47 14.13 -0.70
N GLU A 60 15.54 13.94 -1.49
CA GLU A 60 16.77 14.74 -1.36
C GLU A 60 16.57 16.21 -1.81
N LYS A 61 15.90 16.41 -2.95
CA LYS A 61 15.66 17.74 -3.54
C LYS A 61 14.60 18.57 -2.79
N GLN A 62 13.77 17.96 -1.95
CA GLN A 62 12.76 18.69 -1.16
C GLN A 62 13.38 19.68 -0.17
N ILE A 63 14.65 19.46 0.21
CA ILE A 63 15.37 20.32 1.17
C ILE A 63 15.67 21.69 0.54
N THR A 64 15.95 21.70 -0.76
CA THR A 64 16.42 22.88 -1.49
C THR A 64 15.38 23.46 -2.44
N SER A 65 14.36 22.68 -2.82
CA SER A 65 13.30 23.12 -3.74
C SER A 65 11.92 23.06 -3.08
N PRO A 66 11.29 24.22 -2.79
CA PRO A 66 9.93 24.29 -2.27
C PRO A 66 8.88 23.60 -3.17
N ALA A 67 9.06 23.68 -4.49
CA ALA A 67 8.17 23.02 -5.46
C ALA A 67 8.25 21.49 -5.35
N VAL A 68 9.45 20.94 -5.14
CA VAL A 68 9.62 19.49 -4.91
C VAL A 68 9.03 19.10 -3.57
N LYS A 69 9.18 19.93 -2.54
CA LYS A 69 8.59 19.70 -1.22
C LYS A 69 7.05 19.63 -1.26
N GLU A 70 6.41 20.50 -2.02
CA GLU A 70 4.95 20.49 -2.20
C GLU A 70 4.49 19.18 -2.88
N TRP A 71 5.14 18.82 -4.00
CA TRP A 71 4.85 17.56 -4.69
C TRP A 71 5.08 16.32 -3.82
N VAL A 72 6.18 16.27 -3.05
CA VAL A 72 6.44 15.17 -2.10
C VAL A 72 5.36 15.09 -1.00
N ASN A 73 4.81 16.22 -0.56
CA ASN A 73 3.74 16.24 0.42
C ASN A 73 2.41 15.75 -0.15
N GLU A 74 2.04 16.17 -1.36
CA GLU A 74 0.87 15.63 -2.06
C GLU A 74 0.99 14.11 -2.25
N LEU A 75 2.20 13.65 -2.55
CA LEU A 75 2.45 12.22 -2.69
C LEU A 75 2.30 11.46 -1.36
N LYS A 76 2.70 12.05 -0.22
CA LYS A 76 2.43 11.45 1.10
C LYS A 76 0.93 11.26 1.33
N ASP A 77 0.16 12.29 1.03
CA ASP A 77 -1.30 12.26 1.19
C ASP A 77 -1.92 11.15 0.33
N ALA A 78 -1.53 11.07 -0.95
CA ALA A 78 -1.96 9.99 -1.84
C ALA A 78 -1.54 8.60 -1.34
N ALA A 79 -0.34 8.47 -0.76
CA ALA A 79 0.15 7.21 -0.23
C ALA A 79 -0.63 6.77 1.03
N TYR A 80 -1.03 7.70 1.90
CA TYR A 80 -1.92 7.40 3.03
C TYR A 80 -3.30 6.93 2.57
N HIS A 81 -3.92 7.63 1.61
CA HIS A 81 -5.18 7.18 1.03
C HIS A 81 -5.07 5.77 0.39
N ALA A 82 -3.95 5.49 -0.30
CA ALA A 82 -3.71 4.16 -0.84
C ALA A 82 -3.55 3.09 0.26
N GLN A 83 -2.91 3.44 1.38
CA GLN A 83 -2.81 2.55 2.54
C GLN A 83 -4.20 2.22 3.09
N ASP A 84 -5.02 3.23 3.36
CA ASP A 84 -6.34 3.06 3.97
C ASP A 84 -7.20 2.12 3.12
N LEU A 85 -7.15 2.28 1.79
CA LEU A 85 -7.85 1.40 0.85
C LEU A 85 -7.33 -0.04 0.88
N VAL A 86 -6.01 -0.24 0.95
CA VAL A 86 -5.43 -1.59 1.04
C VAL A 86 -5.79 -2.24 2.38
N ASP A 87 -5.80 -1.48 3.47
CA ASP A 87 -6.12 -1.97 4.81
C ASP A 87 -7.61 -2.32 4.94
N GLU A 88 -8.50 -1.57 4.27
CA GLU A 88 -9.91 -1.92 4.13
C GLU A 88 -10.07 -3.26 3.39
N VAL A 89 -9.36 -3.44 2.27
CA VAL A 89 -9.39 -4.70 1.51
C VAL A 89 -8.86 -5.87 2.35
N VAL A 90 -7.77 -5.69 3.10
CA VAL A 90 -7.24 -6.72 4.02
C VAL A 90 -8.28 -7.09 5.09
N THR A 91 -8.99 -6.09 5.62
CA THR A 91 -10.03 -6.28 6.63
C THR A 91 -11.21 -7.07 6.06
N ASP A 92 -11.67 -6.72 4.86
CA ASP A 92 -12.76 -7.43 4.18
C ASP A 92 -12.36 -8.85 3.74
N ALA A 93 -11.12 -9.03 3.25
CA ALA A 93 -10.54 -10.34 2.97
C ALA A 93 -10.53 -11.23 4.21
N SER A 94 -10.10 -10.68 5.35
CA SER A 94 -10.07 -11.39 6.62
C SER A 94 -11.48 -11.78 7.09
N ARG A 95 -12.48 -10.90 6.89
CA ARG A 95 -13.89 -11.21 7.21
C ARG A 95 -14.45 -12.31 6.33
N TYR A 96 -14.18 -12.28 5.02
CA TYR A 96 -14.62 -13.32 4.08
C TYR A 96 -14.07 -14.69 4.47
N ASN A 97 -12.77 -14.77 4.78
CA ASN A 97 -12.11 -16.02 5.19
C ASN A 97 -12.66 -16.57 6.52
N ASN A 98 -12.98 -15.69 7.49
CA ASN A 98 -13.54 -16.11 8.78
C ASN A 98 -15.02 -16.55 8.67
N LEU A 99 -15.81 -15.98 7.77
CA LEU A 99 -17.18 -16.42 7.49
C LEU A 99 -17.24 -17.79 6.80
N GLU A 100 -16.33 -18.06 5.86
CA GLU A 100 -16.16 -19.40 5.26
C GLU A 100 -15.70 -20.44 6.30
N ALA A 101 -14.83 -20.07 7.24
CA ALA A 101 -14.40 -20.96 8.32
C ALA A 101 -15.53 -21.28 9.32
N GLY A 102 -16.42 -20.31 9.59
CA GLY A 102 -17.58 -20.50 10.46
C GLY A 102 -18.68 -21.40 9.88
N LEU A 103 -18.83 -21.46 8.56
CA LEU A 103 -19.79 -22.34 7.88
C LEU A 103 -19.31 -23.80 7.75
N LYS A 104 -18.05 -24.09 8.08
CA LYS A 104 -17.45 -25.43 7.97
C LYS A 104 -17.48 -26.25 9.26
N ILE A 105 -18.05 -25.69 10.35
CA ILE A 105 -18.17 -26.35 11.65
C ILE A 105 -19.65 -26.58 11.99
N GLU A 106 -20.33 -27.41 11.20
CA GLU A 106 -21.48 -28.16 11.72
C GLU A 106 -21.37 -29.64 11.28
N PRO A 107 -20.68 -30.50 12.06
CA PRO A 107 -20.82 -31.94 11.90
C PRO A 107 -22.12 -32.38 12.60
N LYS A 108 -23.02 -32.98 11.83
CA LYS A 108 -24.17 -33.76 12.32
C LYS A 108 -23.74 -35.12 12.84
#